data_AF-A0A0T9EXF1-F1
#
_entry.id   AF-A0A0T9EXF1-F1
#
_cell.length_a   1.000
_cell.length_b   1.000
_cell.length_c   1.000
_cell.angle_alpha   90.00
_cell.angle_beta   90.00
_cell.angle_gamma   90.00
#
_symmetry.space_group_name_H-M   'P 1'
#
loop_
_entity.id
_entity.type
_entity.pdbx_description
1 polymer ?
#
loop_
_entity_poly.entity_id
_entity_poly.type
_entity_poly.pdbx_seq_one_letter_code
_entity_poly.pdbx_strand_id
1 'polypeptide(L)' 'MAGPVPQAEDVVAMAVRGLVDIDLTDERSLAAAVRDSVASAAPVSR' A
#
# COMPACT_ATOMS: atom_id res chain seq x y z
N MET A 1 -4.62 -6.00 -21.76
CA MET A 1 -4.94 -7.13 -20.86
C MET A 1 -3.91 -7.11 -19.74
N ALA A 2 -4.33 -7.17 -18.48
CA ALA A 2 -3.41 -7.37 -17.38
C ALA A 2 -2.89 -8.83 -17.40
N GLY A 3 -1.64 -9.04 -17.01
CA GLY A 3 -1.04 -10.37 -16.89
C GLY A 3 -1.69 -11.20 -15.76
N PRO A 4 -1.15 -12.40 -15.46
CA PRO A 4 -1.61 -13.17 -14.32
C PRO A 4 -1.56 -12.32 -13.04
N VAL A 5 -2.51 -12.56 -12.13
CA VAL A 5 -2.54 -11.90 -10.82
C VAL A 5 -1.25 -12.28 -10.07
N PRO A 6 -0.46 -11.29 -9.58
CA PRO A 6 0.71 -11.58 -8.77
C PRO A 6 0.35 -12.43 -7.55
N GLN A 7 1.17 -13.43 -7.27
CA GLN A 7 1.03 -14.29 -6.11
C GLN A 7 1.76 -13.68 -4.90
N ALA A 8 1.62 -14.29 -3.72
CA ALA A 8 2.23 -13.78 -2.50
C ALA A 8 3.76 -13.73 -2.59
N GLU A 9 4.37 -14.70 -3.28
CA GLU A 9 5.80 -14.76 -3.57
C GLU A 9 6.32 -13.62 -4.46
N ASP A 10 5.43 -12.97 -5.24
CA ASP A 10 5.80 -11.83 -6.08
C ASP A 10 5.90 -10.51 -5.27
N VAL A 11 5.42 -10.50 -4.02
CA VAL A 11 5.46 -9.32 -3.15
C VAL A 11 6.88 -9.11 -2.64
N VAL A 12 7.49 -7.98 -2.98
CA VAL A 12 8.87 -7.65 -2.57
C VAL A 12 8.97 -6.69 -1.40
N ALA A 13 7.90 -5.97 -1.07
CA ALA A 13 7.85 -5.00 0.01
C ALA A 13 6.44 -4.88 0.60
N MET A 14 6.36 -4.53 1.88
CA MET A 14 5.09 -4.37 2.60
C MET A 14 5.15 -3.16 3.54
N ALA A 15 4.01 -2.49 3.68
CA ALA A 15 3.76 -1.48 4.70
C ALA A 15 2.43 -1.80 5.39
N VAL A 16 2.36 -1.54 6.70
CA VAL A 16 1.11 -1.58 7.46
C VAL A 16 1.03 -0.27 8.24
N ARG A 17 -0.08 0.47 8.07
CA ARG A 17 -0.30 1.76 8.72
C ARG A 17 -1.75 1.87 9.21
N GLY A 18 -1.94 2.44 10.39
CA GLY A 18 -3.26 2.84 10.88
C GLY A 18 -3.77 4.08 10.15
N LEU A 19 -5.04 4.06 9.73
CA LEU A 19 -5.71 5.19 9.10
C LEU A 19 -6.52 6.01 10.11
N VAL A 20 -5.83 6.47 11.16
CA VAL A 20 -6.40 7.40 12.15
C VAL A 20 -6.20 8.84 11.69
N ASP A 21 -7.09 9.73 12.13
CA ASP A 21 -7.00 11.18 11.89
C ASP A 21 -6.94 11.59 10.41
N ILE A 22 -7.51 10.77 9.52
CA ILE A 22 -7.71 11.11 8.09
C ILE A 22 -9.19 11.05 7.73
N ASP A 23 -9.60 11.86 6.75
CA ASP A 23 -10.92 11.74 6.16
C ASP A 23 -10.94 10.55 5.19
N LEU A 24 -11.55 9.45 5.59
CA LEU A 24 -11.66 8.22 4.78
C LEU A 24 -12.60 8.40 3.57
N THR A 25 -13.48 9.40 3.61
CA THR A 25 -14.46 9.67 2.55
C THR A 25 -13.94 10.63 1.49
N ASP A 26 -12.88 11.40 1.78
CA ASP A 26 -12.15 12.17 0.77
C ASP A 26 -11.14 11.26 0.05
N GLU A 27 -11.37 11.03 -1.24
CA GLU A 27 -10.49 10.24 -2.11
C GLU A 27 -9.04 10.75 -2.09
N ARG A 28 -8.83 12.06 -1.94
CA ARG A 28 -7.50 12.68 -1.97
C ARG A 28 -6.72 12.36 -0.71
N SER A 29 -7.39 12.37 0.44
CA SER A 29 -6.84 11.98 1.74
C SER A 29 -6.42 10.52 1.73
N LEU A 30 -7.29 9.63 1.23
CA LEU A 30 -6.97 8.21 1.12
C LEU A 30 -5.81 7.96 0.15
N ALA A 31 -5.82 8.61 -1.02
CA ALA A 31 -4.74 8.47 -1.99
C ALA A 31 -3.40 8.96 -1.44
N ALA A 32 -3.37 10.05 -0.67
CA ALA A 32 -2.16 10.52 0.01
C ALA A 32 -1.65 9.48 1.02
N ALA A 33 -2.53 8.95 1.88
CA ALA A 33 -2.15 7.94 2.87
C ALA A 33 -1.59 6.65 2.23
N VAL A 34 -2.14 6.22 1.09
CA VAL A 34 -1.62 5.08 0.32
C VAL A 34 -0.25 5.41 -0.28
N ARG A 35 -0.08 6.58 -0.92
CA ARG A 35 1.22 6.99 -1.49
C ARG A 35 2.32 7.03 -0.43
N ASP A 36 2.02 7.60 0.73
CA ASP A 36 2.98 7.67 1.84
C ASP A 36 3.33 6.29 2.38
N SER A 37 2.33 5.41 2.52
CA SER A 37 2.54 4.02 2.94
C SER A 37 3.42 3.25 1.96
N VAL A 38 3.18 3.40 0.65
CA VAL A 38 4.00 2.78 -0.42
C VAL A 38 5.43 3.31 -0.39
N ALA A 39 5.62 4.63 -0.21
CA ALA A 39 6.96 5.23 -0.10
C ALA A 39 7.74 4.72 1.11
N SER A 40 7.04 4.32 2.18
CA SER A 40 7.62 3.75 3.40
C SER A 40 7.72 2.22 3.44
N ALA A 41 7.28 1.52 2.40
CA ALA A 41 7.24 0.06 2.39
C ALA A 41 8.64 -0.55 2.55
N ALA A 42 8.75 -1.50 3.46
CA ALA A 42 10.00 -2.19 3.74
C ALA A 42 10.05 -3.53 2.97
N PRO A 43 11.25 -3.99 2.54
CA PRO A 43 11.38 -5.29 1.92
C PRO A 43 10.80 -6.41 2.78
N VAL A 44 10.07 -7.34 2.19
CA VAL A 44 9.66 -8.56 2.90
C VAL A 44 10.85 -9.51 2.98
N SER A 45 11.04 -10.14 4.13
CA SER A 45 12.05 -11.20 4.26
C SER A 45 11.58 -12.41 3.45
N ARG A 46 12.45 -12.91 2.58
CA ARG A 46 12.20 -14.11 1.78
C ARG A 46 12.45 -15.38 2.59
#